data_AF-A0A0F8N9B1-F1
#
_entry.id   AF-A0A0F8N9B1-F1
#
_cell.length_a   1.000
_cell.length_b   1.000
_cell.length_c   1.000
_cell.angle_alpha   90.00
_cell.angle_beta   90.00
_cell.angle_gamma   90.00
#
_symmetry.space_group_name_H-M   'P 1'
#
loop_
_entity.id
_entity.type
_entity.pdbx_description
1 polymer ?
#
loop_
_entity_poly.entity_id
_entity_poly.type
_entity_poly.pdbx_seq_one_letter_code
_entity_poly.pdbx_strand_id
1 'polypeptide(L)'
;MKAYEMTFVKYFRKLMSWCPMKNSFGKGRREDCFSGFKLENGSQTVPSPVNLQKKIIYNVHVSIFPELWAVIIILFALIISLLLWTYSPEDSFSIILSELILYLPLIPLLLSHRSSTVAAMPEKIIIKRPMRKTVVIEKEDIKQISIEKNENHSLRWLMRLVFLTTIPIILYRKIEWIIKDLQLEETASAPAKLGLFLPQFFVVTYLLVFYYNFELQVPYQRILKVTTFSNMKLWIYTEKPEEIIAILRNEKE
;
A
#
# COMPACT_ATOMS: atom_id res chain seq x y z
N MET A 1 -19.06 24.87 13.15
CA MET A 1 -17.87 23.98 13.05
C MET A 1 -18.16 22.55 12.55
N LYS A 2 -19.32 21.92 12.77
CA LYS A 2 -19.54 20.49 12.38
C LYS A 2 -19.69 20.20 10.87
N ALA A 3 -20.01 21.19 10.03
CA ALA A 3 -20.32 20.96 8.61
C ALA A 3 -19.08 20.75 7.73
N TYR A 4 -17.98 21.46 8.00
CA TYR A 4 -16.74 21.30 7.24
C TYR A 4 -16.09 19.93 7.49
N GLU A 5 -16.20 19.41 8.72
CA GLU A 5 -15.64 18.13 9.13
C GLU A 5 -16.31 16.96 8.36
N MET A 6 -17.64 16.98 8.23
CA MET A 6 -18.37 15.97 7.46
C MET A 6 -18.04 16.02 5.97
N THR A 7 -17.83 17.22 5.42
CA THR A 7 -17.55 17.40 3.99
C THR A 7 -16.14 16.93 3.63
N PHE A 8 -15.17 17.25 4.49
CA PHE A 8 -13.78 16.80 4.36
C PHE A 8 -13.66 15.28 4.48
N VAL A 9 -14.33 14.67 5.46
CA VAL A 9 -14.39 13.22 5.63
C VAL A 9 -15.06 12.53 4.43
N LYS A 10 -16.13 13.11 3.87
CA LYS A 10 -16.80 12.58 2.68
C LYS A 10 -15.92 12.67 1.43
N TYR A 11 -15.14 13.74 1.30
CA TYR A 11 -14.17 13.93 0.23
C TYR A 11 -13.05 12.89 0.31
N PHE A 12 -12.44 12.70 1.49
CA PHE A 12 -11.42 11.67 1.72
C PHE A 12 -11.98 10.25 1.51
N ARG A 13 -13.22 9.96 1.93
CA ARG A 13 -13.87 8.68 1.64
C ARG A 13 -14.08 8.45 0.15
N LYS A 14 -14.44 9.49 -0.61
CA LYS A 14 -14.59 9.42 -2.07
C LYS A 14 -13.24 9.24 -2.77
N LEU A 15 -12.20 9.94 -2.30
CA LEU A 15 -10.83 9.84 -2.80
C LEU A 15 -10.23 8.44 -2.53
N MET A 16 -10.43 7.92 -1.32
CA MET A 16 -10.00 6.58 -0.89
C MET A 16 -10.94 5.46 -1.38
N SER A 17 -12.06 5.80 -2.03
CA SER A 17 -13.10 4.84 -2.45
C SER A 17 -13.55 3.90 -1.32
N TRP A 18 -13.58 4.40 -0.08
CA TRP A 18 -13.91 3.64 1.11
C TRP A 18 -15.43 3.59 1.26
N CYS A 19 -16.05 2.44 0.93
CA CYS A 19 -17.45 2.20 1.25
C CYS A 19 -17.56 1.71 2.70
N PRO A 20 -18.23 2.45 3.60
CA PRO A 20 -18.51 1.91 4.92
C PRO A 20 -19.48 0.75 4.75
N MET A 21 -19.11 -0.42 5.29
CA MET A 21 -20.09 -1.47 5.54
C MET A 21 -20.99 -0.96 6.66
N LYS A 22 -22.08 -0.30 6.27
CA LYS A 22 -23.07 0.22 7.22
C LYS A 22 -23.77 -1.00 7.81
N ASN A 23 -23.64 -1.19 9.13
CA ASN A 23 -24.28 -2.25 9.90
C ASN A 23 -25.71 -2.46 9.42
N SER A 24 -25.94 -3.57 8.73
CA SER A 24 -27.22 -3.92 8.14
C SER A 24 -28.13 -4.55 9.19
N PHE A 25 -28.76 -3.70 10.00
CA PHE A 25 -30.05 -4.00 10.62
C PHE A 25 -30.94 -2.77 10.45
N GLY A 26 -31.91 -2.86 9.54
CA GLY A 26 -32.90 -1.81 9.32
C GLY A 26 -33.24 -1.60 7.85
N LYS A 27 -34.42 -2.09 7.46
CA LYS A 27 -35.07 -1.87 6.16
C LYS A 27 -35.25 -0.37 5.88
N GLY A 28 -35.03 0.04 4.62
CA GLY A 28 -35.63 1.28 4.09
C GLY A 28 -34.70 2.14 3.23
N ARG A 29 -35.07 2.28 1.95
CA ARG A 29 -34.59 3.22 0.92
C ARG A 29 -33.08 3.29 0.63
N ARG A 30 -32.70 2.68 -0.49
CA ARG A 30 -31.44 2.94 -1.21
C ARG A 30 -31.54 4.32 -1.87
N GLU A 31 -30.67 5.24 -1.48
CA GLU A 31 -30.31 6.39 -2.30
C GLU A 31 -28.91 6.15 -2.90
N ASP A 32 -28.93 6.18 -4.22
CA ASP A 32 -27.91 6.13 -5.25
C ASP A 32 -26.47 6.53 -4.85
N CYS A 33 -25.57 5.54 -4.99
CA CYS A 33 -24.13 5.76 -5.19
C CYS A 33 -23.57 4.87 -6.32
N PHE A 34 -24.40 4.54 -7.32
CA PHE A 34 -23.94 3.82 -8.51
C PHE A 34 -24.70 4.28 -9.75
N SER A 35 -24.08 5.10 -10.59
CA SER A 35 -24.50 5.29 -11.97
C SER A 35 -23.38 4.82 -12.89
N GLY A 36 -23.57 3.67 -13.55
CA GLY A 36 -22.75 3.28 -14.70
C GLY A 36 -22.39 1.80 -14.86
N PHE A 37 -22.80 0.89 -13.97
CA PHE A 37 -22.55 -0.55 -14.18
C PHE A 37 -23.86 -1.34 -14.08
N LYS A 38 -24.17 -2.06 -15.17
CA LYS A 38 -25.33 -2.93 -15.32
C LYS A 38 -25.17 -4.10 -14.35
N LEU A 39 -25.87 -4.02 -13.22
CA LEU A 39 -25.95 -5.07 -12.21
C LEU A 39 -27.01 -6.09 -12.66
N GLU A 40 -26.59 -7.30 -12.99
CA GLU A 40 -27.51 -8.40 -13.25
C GLU A 40 -28.15 -8.82 -11.91
N ASN A 41 -29.46 -8.61 -11.79
CA ASN A 41 -30.27 -9.03 -10.64
C ASN A 41 -30.70 -10.48 -10.84
N GLY A 42 -30.59 -11.29 -9.78
CA GLY A 42 -31.24 -12.61 -9.74
C GLY A 42 -30.87 -13.40 -8.49
N SER A 43 -31.61 -13.18 -7.40
CA SER A 43 -31.64 -14.09 -6.25
C SER A 43 -32.60 -15.25 -6.55
N GLN A 44 -32.11 -16.50 -6.58
CA GLN A 44 -32.88 -17.69 -6.19
C GLN A 44 -31.96 -18.91 -6.02
N THR A 45 -32.11 -19.55 -4.85
CA THR A 45 -31.48 -20.80 -4.42
C THR A 45 -32.21 -21.99 -5.03
N VAL A 46 -31.52 -22.92 -5.73
CA VAL A 46 -31.81 -24.37 -5.93
C VAL A 46 -30.62 -24.98 -6.73
N PRO A 47 -30.21 -26.26 -6.53
CA PRO A 47 -28.82 -26.71 -6.71
C PRO A 47 -28.49 -27.32 -8.09
N SER A 48 -27.23 -27.09 -8.52
CA SER A 48 -26.33 -27.80 -9.48
C SER A 48 -26.93 -28.69 -10.59
N PRO A 49 -26.38 -28.64 -11.83
CA PRO A 49 -25.19 -29.44 -12.09
C PRO A 49 -24.11 -28.74 -12.95
N VAL A 50 -22.85 -28.97 -12.57
CA VAL A 50 -21.72 -29.18 -13.50
C VAL A 50 -21.45 -28.05 -14.51
N ASN A 51 -20.76 -26.99 -14.07
CA ASN A 51 -19.53 -26.61 -14.75
C ASN A 51 -18.63 -25.78 -13.82
N LEU A 52 -17.53 -26.41 -13.43
CA LEU A 52 -16.61 -25.96 -12.41
C LEU A 52 -15.72 -24.86 -13.01
N GLN A 53 -16.23 -23.64 -13.16
CA GLN A 53 -15.37 -22.48 -13.44
C GLN A 53 -14.43 -22.33 -12.24
N LYS A 54 -13.20 -22.83 -12.41
CA LYS A 54 -12.17 -22.94 -11.38
C LYS A 54 -11.72 -21.55 -10.94
N LYS A 55 -12.52 -20.90 -10.10
CA LYS A 55 -12.21 -19.65 -9.43
C LYS A 55 -11.16 -19.94 -8.36
N ILE A 56 -9.89 -19.87 -8.73
CA ILE A 56 -8.82 -19.96 -7.74
C ILE A 56 -8.61 -18.57 -7.14
N ILE A 57 -8.88 -18.49 -5.84
CA ILE A 57 -8.69 -17.29 -5.04
C ILE A 57 -7.27 -17.36 -4.51
N TYR A 58 -6.38 -16.52 -5.02
CA TYR A 58 -5.04 -16.40 -4.48
C TYR A 58 -4.97 -15.18 -3.55
N ASN A 59 -4.40 -15.39 -2.37
CA ASN A 59 -3.87 -14.29 -1.57
C ASN A 59 -2.57 -13.86 -2.23
N VAL A 60 -2.66 -12.89 -3.14
CA VAL A 60 -1.51 -12.44 -3.92
C VAL A 60 -1.09 -11.09 -3.41
N HIS A 61 0.23 -10.93 -3.29
CA HIS A 61 0.77 -9.59 -3.23
C HIS A 61 0.67 -8.91 -4.58
N VAL A 62 0.07 -7.72 -4.63
CA VAL A 62 -0.11 -7.00 -5.89
C VAL A 62 0.43 -5.59 -5.78
N SER A 63 1.62 -5.36 -6.29
CA SER A 63 2.14 -4.00 -6.49
C SER A 63 1.64 -3.48 -7.85
N ILE A 64 0.62 -2.62 -7.76
CA ILE A 64 0.13 -1.80 -8.90
C ILE A 64 0.80 -0.42 -8.89
N PHE A 65 1.66 -0.17 -7.92
CA PHE A 65 2.28 1.12 -7.76
C PHE A 65 3.57 1.21 -8.57
N PRO A 66 3.66 2.16 -9.52
CA PRO A 66 4.95 2.58 -10.03
C PRO A 66 5.76 3.07 -8.84
N GLU A 67 6.95 2.52 -8.63
CA GLU A 67 7.94 2.97 -7.65
C GLU A 67 8.09 4.51 -7.68
N LEU A 68 7.89 5.12 -8.86
CA LEU A 68 7.83 6.56 -9.09
C LEU A 68 6.83 7.33 -8.21
N TRP A 69 5.64 6.81 -7.91
CA TRP A 69 4.68 7.55 -7.08
C TRP A 69 5.12 7.60 -5.61
N ALA A 70 5.76 6.55 -5.11
CA ALA A 70 6.33 6.57 -3.77
C ALA A 70 7.43 7.65 -3.69
N VAL A 71 8.29 7.73 -4.72
CA VAL A 71 9.32 8.77 -4.84
C VAL A 71 8.70 10.17 -4.92
N ILE A 72 7.65 10.36 -5.73
CA ILE A 72 6.93 11.65 -5.84
C ILE A 72 6.33 12.06 -4.49
N ILE A 73 5.70 11.13 -3.77
CA ILE A 73 5.09 11.42 -2.46
C ILE A 73 6.18 11.79 -1.43
N ILE A 74 7.30 11.08 -1.41
CA ILE A 74 8.44 11.39 -0.53
C ILE A 74 9.03 12.76 -0.88
N LEU A 75 9.24 13.05 -2.17
CA LEU A 75 9.78 14.33 -2.63
C LEU A 75 8.85 15.50 -2.26
N PHE A 76 7.54 15.33 -2.44
CA PHE A 76 6.56 16.35 -2.10
C PHE A 76 6.49 16.60 -0.59
N ALA A 77 6.55 15.54 0.23
CA ALA A 77 6.63 15.66 1.68
C ALA A 77 7.92 16.38 2.12
N LEU A 78 9.06 16.09 1.50
CA LEU A 78 10.32 16.79 1.74
C LEU A 78 10.23 18.28 1.39
N ILE A 79 9.65 18.64 0.24
CA ILE A 79 9.48 20.04 -0.16
C ILE A 79 8.60 20.79 0.84
N ILE A 80 7.45 20.22 1.23
CA ILE A 80 6.55 20.85 2.20
C ILE A 80 7.23 21.01 3.57
N SER A 81 7.93 19.98 4.03
CA SER A 81 8.69 20.02 5.29
C SER A 81 9.75 21.13 5.27
N LEU A 82 10.52 21.23 4.18
CA LEU A 82 11.52 22.29 4.01
C LEU A 82 10.87 23.69 3.99
N LEU A 83 9.74 23.85 3.28
CA LEU A 83 9.02 25.11 3.26
C LEU A 83 8.56 25.52 4.67
N LEU A 84 7.92 24.62 5.41
CA LEU A 84 7.47 24.87 6.78
C LEU A 84 8.63 25.26 7.71
N TRP A 85 9.78 24.59 7.55
CA TRP A 85 10.99 24.93 8.29
C TRP A 85 11.49 26.34 7.96
N THR A 86 11.56 26.70 6.68
CA THR A 86 12.06 28.01 6.25
C THR A 86 11.16 29.19 6.60
N TYR A 87 9.83 29.00 6.62
CA TYR A 87 8.88 30.09 6.85
C TYR A 87 8.60 30.36 8.34
N SER A 88 8.88 29.41 9.24
CA SER A 88 8.60 29.57 10.66
C SER A 88 9.63 28.81 11.53
N PRO A 89 10.90 29.21 11.50
CA PRO A 89 11.98 28.52 12.22
C PRO A 89 11.91 28.69 13.75
N GLU A 90 11.19 29.70 14.24
CA GLU A 90 11.12 30.02 15.68
C GLU A 90 9.91 29.39 16.38
N ASP A 91 8.90 28.94 15.63
CA ASP A 91 7.74 28.30 16.20
C ASP A 91 7.96 26.80 16.35
N SER A 92 8.07 26.35 17.61
CA SER A 92 8.16 24.94 17.98
C SER A 92 7.05 24.08 17.36
N PHE A 93 5.86 24.64 17.12
CA PHE A 93 4.77 23.93 16.46
C PHE A 93 5.06 23.66 14.98
N SER A 94 5.59 24.65 14.25
CA SER A 94 5.95 24.53 12.83
C SER A 94 7.08 23.52 12.61
N ILE A 95 8.05 23.46 13.53
CA ILE A 95 9.13 22.46 13.55
C ILE A 95 8.55 21.04 13.64
N ILE A 96 7.73 20.78 14.67
CA ILE A 96 7.14 19.45 14.89
C ILE A 96 6.24 19.05 13.71
N LEU A 97 5.46 19.98 13.18
CA LEU A 97 4.57 19.73 12.05
C LEU A 97 5.35 19.39 10.78
N SER A 98 6.45 20.10 10.52
CA SER A 98 7.36 19.85 9.40
C SER A 98 7.89 18.41 9.44
N GLU A 99 8.32 17.96 10.62
CA GLU A 99 8.86 16.61 10.80
C GLU A 99 7.78 15.53 10.67
N LEU A 100 6.59 15.76 11.24
CA LEU A 100 5.46 14.83 11.12
C LEU A 100 5.04 14.61 9.66
N ILE A 101 5.12 15.63 8.82
CA ILE A 101 4.80 15.52 7.39
C ILE A 101 5.71 14.52 6.68
N LEU A 102 6.97 14.40 7.10
CA LEU A 102 7.89 13.42 6.54
C LEU A 102 7.44 11.97 6.81
N TYR A 103 6.66 11.72 7.87
CA TYR A 103 6.13 10.39 8.19
C TYR A 103 4.90 10.02 7.34
N LEU A 104 4.21 10.98 6.71
CA LEU A 104 3.02 10.71 5.88
C LEU A 104 3.25 9.71 4.75
N PRO A 105 4.37 9.72 4.00
CA PRO A 105 4.68 8.73 2.96
C PRO A 105 4.80 7.29 3.48
N LEU A 106 5.00 7.06 4.77
CA LEU A 106 4.98 5.71 5.35
C LEU A 106 3.59 5.08 5.28
N ILE A 107 2.53 5.88 5.36
CA ILE A 107 1.14 5.42 5.30
C ILE A 107 0.85 4.71 3.98
N PRO A 108 1.06 5.30 2.79
CA PRO A 108 0.85 4.60 1.53
C PRO A 108 1.82 3.42 1.36
N LEU A 109 3.06 3.49 1.87
CA LEU A 109 3.99 2.34 1.83
C LEU A 109 3.41 1.14 2.59
N LEU A 110 2.97 1.34 3.83
CA LEU A 110 2.36 0.30 4.66
C LEU A 110 1.02 -0.20 4.09
N LEU A 111 0.18 0.70 3.60
CA LEU A 111 -1.13 0.36 3.05
C LEU A 111 -1.06 -0.28 1.65
N SER A 112 -0.03 0.03 0.87
CA SER A 112 0.19 -0.60 -0.44
C SER A 112 0.43 -2.09 -0.33
N HIS A 113 0.90 -2.52 0.85
CA HIS A 113 1.32 -3.87 1.13
C HIS A 113 0.23 -4.73 1.80
N ARG A 114 -1.03 -4.29 1.80
CA ARG A 114 -2.11 -5.12 2.34
C ARG A 114 -2.51 -6.15 1.28
N SER A 115 -2.51 -7.43 1.66
CA SER A 115 -2.78 -8.56 0.77
C SER A 115 -4.00 -8.31 -0.10
N SER A 116 -3.81 -8.41 -1.42
CA SER A 116 -4.87 -8.24 -2.40
C SER A 116 -5.36 -9.62 -2.81
N THR A 117 -6.67 -9.77 -2.97
CA THR A 117 -7.21 -11.04 -3.44
C THR A 117 -7.24 -10.98 -4.96
N VAL A 118 -6.48 -11.86 -5.61
CA VAL A 118 -6.53 -12.03 -7.07
C VAL A 118 -7.41 -13.22 -7.36
N ALA A 119 -8.50 -12.98 -8.08
CA ALA A 119 -9.31 -14.01 -8.72
C ALA A 119 -8.98 -14.00 -10.20
N ALA A 120 -8.33 -15.07 -10.67
CA ALA A 120 -8.11 -15.30 -12.09
C ALA A 120 -9.31 -16.06 -12.68
N MET A 121 -9.85 -15.55 -13.77
CA MET A 121 -10.86 -16.18 -14.61
C MET A 121 -10.32 -16.25 -16.05
N PRO A 122 -10.82 -17.15 -16.91
CA PRO A 122 -10.34 -17.27 -18.29
C PRO A 122 -10.39 -15.95 -19.07
N GLU A 123 -11.44 -15.17 -18.87
CA GLU A 123 -11.67 -13.90 -19.59
C GLU A 123 -11.03 -12.68 -18.91
N LYS A 124 -10.78 -12.73 -17.59
CA LYS A 124 -10.38 -11.55 -16.82
C LYS A 124 -9.64 -11.87 -15.53
N ILE A 125 -8.80 -10.94 -15.11
CA ILE A 125 -8.14 -10.94 -13.80
C ILE A 125 -8.83 -9.91 -12.93
N ILE A 126 -9.41 -10.34 -11.81
CA ILE A 126 -10.04 -9.45 -10.82
C ILE A 126 -9.13 -9.33 -9.61
N ILE A 127 -8.75 -8.09 -9.30
CA ILE A 127 -7.87 -7.74 -8.20
C ILE A 127 -8.66 -6.95 -7.17
N LYS A 128 -9.06 -7.61 -6.09
CA LYS A 128 -9.70 -6.95 -4.95
C LYS A 128 -8.63 -6.37 -4.05
N ARG A 129 -8.72 -5.06 -3.84
CA ARG A 129 -7.79 -4.31 -2.99
C ARG A 129 -8.52 -3.85 -1.73
N PRO A 130 -7.90 -3.93 -0.55
CA PRO A 130 -8.58 -3.65 0.72
C PRO A 130 -8.96 -2.18 0.92
N MET A 131 -8.25 -1.24 0.29
CA MET A 131 -8.47 0.21 0.42
C MET A 131 -8.59 0.92 -0.94
N ARG A 132 -8.82 0.18 -2.02
CA ARG A 132 -8.92 0.73 -3.38
C ARG A 132 -10.02 0.03 -4.16
N LYS A 133 -10.46 0.68 -5.24
CA LYS A 133 -11.37 0.05 -6.20
C LYS A 133 -10.78 -1.27 -6.70
N THR A 134 -11.66 -2.26 -6.79
CA THR A 134 -11.34 -3.52 -7.45
C THR A 134 -10.93 -3.21 -8.88
N VAL A 135 -9.80 -3.74 -9.32
CA VAL A 135 -9.38 -3.60 -10.71
C VAL A 135 -9.65 -4.90 -11.45
N VAL A 136 -10.38 -4.76 -12.54
CA VAL A 136 -10.68 -5.83 -13.49
C VAL A 136 -9.81 -5.55 -14.70
N ILE A 137 -8.97 -6.51 -15.07
CA ILE A 137 -8.16 -6.48 -16.28
C ILE A 137 -8.74 -7.54 -17.18
N GLU A 138 -9.30 -7.14 -18.31
CA GLU A 138 -9.79 -8.07 -19.33
C GLU A 138 -8.58 -8.69 -20.03
N LYS A 139 -8.72 -9.94 -20.47
CA LYS A 139 -7.64 -10.66 -21.17
C LYS A 139 -7.21 -9.92 -22.43
N GLU A 140 -8.15 -9.29 -23.12
CA GLU A 140 -7.95 -8.47 -24.31
C GLU A 140 -7.01 -7.28 -24.04
N ASP A 141 -7.07 -6.72 -22.83
CA ASP A 141 -6.23 -5.61 -22.40
C ASP A 141 -4.80 -6.04 -22.05
N ILE A 142 -4.52 -7.35 -21.95
CA ILE A 142 -3.21 -7.87 -21.58
C ILE A 142 -2.30 -7.90 -22.81
N LYS A 143 -1.30 -7.02 -22.78
CA LYS A 143 -0.25 -6.95 -23.81
C LYS A 143 0.79 -8.06 -23.63
N GLN A 144 1.21 -8.31 -22.40
CA GLN A 144 2.27 -9.28 -22.11
C GLN A 144 2.11 -9.89 -20.71
N ILE A 145 2.38 -11.19 -20.62
CA ILE A 145 2.52 -11.91 -19.36
C ILE A 145 3.91 -12.56 -19.34
N SER A 146 4.70 -12.29 -18.30
CA SER A 146 5.99 -12.93 -18.07
C SER A 146 6.09 -13.47 -16.64
N ILE A 147 6.83 -14.56 -16.48
CA ILE A 147 7.26 -15.06 -15.17
C ILE A 147 8.71 -14.63 -15.00
N GLU A 148 8.99 -13.88 -13.94
CA GLU A 148 10.34 -13.43 -13.59
C GLU A 148 10.76 -14.04 -12.25
N LYS A 149 12.06 -14.24 -12.06
CA LYS A 149 12.60 -14.66 -10.75
C LYS A 149 12.50 -13.49 -9.78
N ASN A 150 12.06 -13.75 -8.56
CA ASN A 150 12.04 -12.72 -7.53
C ASN A 150 13.46 -12.45 -7.03
N GLU A 151 14.03 -11.30 -7.38
CA GLU A 151 15.34 -10.88 -6.90
C GLU A 151 15.37 -10.75 -5.36
N ASN A 152 14.28 -10.29 -4.75
CA ASN A 152 14.17 -10.17 -3.29
C ASN A 152 14.27 -11.52 -2.58
N HIS A 153 13.76 -12.59 -3.20
CA HIS A 153 13.96 -13.95 -2.69
C HIS A 153 15.42 -14.38 -2.81
N SER A 154 16.06 -14.10 -3.95
CA SER A 154 17.46 -14.48 -4.21
C SER A 154 18.43 -13.76 -3.26
N LEU A 155 18.16 -12.50 -2.93
CA LEU A 155 18.98 -11.67 -2.05
C LEU A 155 18.54 -11.74 -0.58
N ARG A 156 17.60 -12.63 -0.23
CA ARG A 156 17.01 -12.74 1.12
C ARG A 156 18.05 -12.72 2.24
N TRP A 157 19.05 -13.58 2.16
CA TRP A 157 20.04 -13.71 3.22
C TRP A 157 20.96 -12.49 3.30
N LEU A 158 21.40 -11.96 2.16
CA LEU A 158 22.22 -10.76 2.12
C LEU A 158 21.47 -9.56 2.71
N MET A 159 20.24 -9.32 2.26
CA MET A 159 19.42 -8.21 2.76
C MET A 159 19.08 -8.37 4.23
N ARG A 160 18.73 -9.58 4.70
CA ARG A 160 18.51 -9.85 6.14
C ARG A 160 19.74 -9.51 6.97
N LEU A 161 20.93 -9.89 6.54
CA LEU A 161 22.18 -9.57 7.24
C LEU A 161 22.43 -8.05 7.25
N VAL A 162 22.21 -7.38 6.12
CA VAL A 162 22.33 -5.92 6.04
C VAL A 162 21.37 -5.24 7.01
N PHE A 163 20.08 -5.61 7.03
CA PHE A 163 19.12 -5.02 7.97
C PHE A 163 19.43 -5.37 9.43
N LEU A 164 19.80 -6.62 9.71
CA LEU A 164 20.13 -7.10 11.06
C LEU A 164 21.33 -6.37 11.66
N THR A 165 22.29 -5.94 10.83
CA THR A 165 23.46 -5.18 11.28
C THR A 165 23.19 -3.67 11.29
N THR A 166 22.56 -3.15 10.24
CA THR A 166 22.37 -1.71 10.04
C THR A 166 21.37 -1.11 11.03
N ILE A 167 20.24 -1.77 11.28
CA ILE A 167 19.20 -1.28 12.19
C ILE A 167 19.75 -1.05 13.61
N PRO A 168 20.39 -2.03 14.29
CA PRO A 168 20.89 -1.82 15.64
C PRO A 168 22.03 -0.78 15.70
N ILE A 169 22.92 -0.74 14.70
CA ILE A 169 24.00 0.27 14.66
C ILE A 169 23.42 1.68 14.56
N ILE A 170 22.45 1.89 13.66
CA ILE A 170 21.80 3.19 13.52
C ILE A 170 21.02 3.52 14.78
N LEU A 171 20.23 2.58 15.32
CA LEU A 171 19.46 2.79 16.53
C LEU A 171 20.37 3.19 17.71
N TYR A 172 21.49 2.48 17.92
CA TYR A 172 22.45 2.81 18.96
C TYR A 172 23.00 4.23 18.80
N ARG A 173 23.47 4.58 17.59
CA ARG A 173 23.98 5.94 17.31
C ARG A 173 22.93 7.01 17.52
N LYS A 174 21.68 6.75 17.12
CA LYS A 174 20.56 7.69 17.29
C LYS A 174 20.20 7.89 18.75
N ILE A 175 20.18 6.82 19.55
CA ILE A 175 19.97 6.92 21.01
C ILE A 175 21.10 7.73 21.65
N GLU A 176 22.35 7.49 21.29
CA GLU A 176 23.50 8.24 21.83
C GLU A 176 23.39 9.74 21.54
N TRP A 177 22.99 10.10 20.31
CA TRP A 177 22.75 11.49 19.91
C TRP A 177 21.62 12.12 20.69
N ILE A 178 20.49 11.41 20.84
CA ILE A 178 19.34 11.90 21.60
C ILE A 178 19.73 12.16 23.06
N ILE A 179 20.49 11.26 23.69
CA ILE A 179 20.93 11.45 25.08
C ILE A 179 21.82 12.70 25.19
N LYS A 180 22.76 12.89 24.25
CA LYS A 180 23.64 14.07 24.22
C LYS A 180 22.85 15.36 24.02
N ASP A 181 21.94 15.40 23.05
CA ASP A 181 21.13 16.57 22.74
C ASP A 181 20.18 16.91 23.91
N LEU A 182 19.57 15.90 24.54
CA LEU A 182 18.70 16.09 25.71
C LEU A 182 19.47 16.60 26.95
N GLN A 183 20.74 16.23 27.11
CA GLN A 183 21.61 16.74 28.17
C GLN A 183 22.03 18.19 27.92
N LEU A 184 22.31 18.55 26.66
CA LEU A 184 22.64 19.93 26.27
C LEU A 184 21.43 20.87 26.41
N GLU A 185 20.23 20.35 26.17
CA GLU A 185 18.97 21.08 26.22
C GLU A 185 18.10 20.70 27.45
N GLU A 186 18.73 20.48 28.60
CA GLU A 186 18.03 20.02 29.81
C GLU A 186 16.89 20.97 30.23
N THR A 187 17.07 22.27 30.03
CA THR A 187 16.09 23.34 30.32
C THR A 187 15.09 23.59 29.20
N ALA A 188 15.22 22.92 28.05
CA ALA A 188 14.30 23.11 26.92
C ALA A 188 12.89 22.60 27.22
N SER A 189 11.91 23.24 26.61
CA SER A 189 10.51 22.87 26.71
C SER A 189 10.26 21.48 26.10
N ALA A 190 9.25 20.76 26.61
CA ALA A 190 8.84 19.47 26.06
C ALA A 190 8.66 19.44 24.52
N PRO A 191 8.04 20.45 23.85
CA PRO A 191 7.95 20.45 22.39
C PRO A 191 9.30 20.59 21.69
N ALA A 192 10.24 21.37 22.23
CA ALA A 192 11.59 21.47 21.66
C ALA A 192 12.33 20.11 21.72
N LYS A 193 12.25 19.43 22.86
CA LYS A 193 12.80 18.06 23.02
C LYS A 193 12.17 17.06 22.06
N LEU A 194 10.88 17.19 21.79
CA LEU A 194 10.15 16.34 20.84
C LEU A 194 10.57 16.60 19.38
N GLY A 195 10.82 17.87 19.01
CA GLY A 195 11.38 18.25 17.72
C GLY A 195 12.80 17.69 17.51
N LEU A 196 13.62 17.60 18.55
CA LEU A 196 14.92 16.92 18.41
C LEU A 196 14.82 15.40 18.26
N PHE A 197 13.80 14.80 18.86
CA PHE A 197 13.62 13.35 18.89
C PHE A 197 13.07 12.78 17.57
N LEU A 198 12.04 13.42 17.00
CA LEU A 198 11.34 12.99 15.79
C LEU A 198 12.25 12.72 14.56
N PRO A 199 13.21 13.59 14.19
CA PRO A 199 14.05 13.38 13.00
C PRO A 199 15.07 12.25 13.22
N GLN A 200 15.48 12.00 14.46
CA GLN A 200 16.38 10.91 14.80
C GLN A 200 15.68 9.55 14.62
N PHE A 201 14.41 9.44 15.02
CA PHE A 201 13.60 8.23 14.86
C PHE A 201 13.05 8.04 13.45
N PHE A 202 13.01 9.09 12.63
CA PHE A 202 12.49 9.06 11.27
C PHE A 202 13.20 8.01 10.41
N VAL A 203 14.54 8.08 10.38
CA VAL A 203 15.39 7.18 9.58
C VAL A 203 15.19 5.72 10.01
N VAL A 204 15.15 5.47 11.32
CA VAL A 204 14.93 4.13 11.88
C VAL A 204 13.56 3.59 11.47
N THR A 205 12.52 4.43 11.54
CA THR A 205 11.16 4.05 11.18
C THR A 205 11.06 3.66 9.70
N TYR A 206 11.67 4.45 8.80
CA TYR A 206 11.72 4.11 7.38
C TYR A 206 12.43 2.79 7.12
N LEU A 207 13.60 2.56 7.74
CA LEU A 207 14.34 1.31 7.60
C LEU A 207 13.52 0.11 8.06
N LEU A 208 12.78 0.22 9.17
CA LEU A 208 11.89 -0.82 9.66
C LEU A 208 10.74 -1.10 8.68
N VAL A 209 10.12 -0.07 8.11
CA VAL A 209 9.05 -0.24 7.12
C VAL A 209 9.57 -0.87 5.83
N PHE A 210 10.76 -0.48 5.35
CA PHE A 210 11.41 -1.13 4.21
C PHE A 210 11.72 -2.60 4.50
N TYR A 211 12.25 -2.91 5.68
CA TYR A 211 12.52 -4.28 6.10
C TYR A 211 11.24 -5.12 6.15
N TYR A 212 10.17 -4.58 6.74
CA TYR A 212 8.86 -5.22 6.78
C TYR A 212 8.33 -5.53 5.37
N ASN A 213 8.34 -4.55 4.48
CA ASN A 213 7.89 -4.72 3.09
C ASN A 213 8.73 -5.77 2.33
N PHE A 214 10.04 -5.80 2.59
CA PHE A 214 10.94 -6.79 2.02
C PHE A 214 10.59 -8.21 2.48
N GLU A 215 10.45 -8.42 3.79
CA GLU A 215 10.16 -9.74 4.39
C GLU A 215 8.84 -10.36 3.89
N LEU A 216 7.90 -9.54 3.44
CA LEU A 216 6.63 -10.03 2.91
C LEU A 216 6.71 -10.44 1.44
N GLN A 217 7.65 -9.91 0.67
CA GLN A 217 7.89 -10.30 -0.72
C GLN A 217 8.82 -11.51 -0.84
N VAL A 218 9.74 -11.63 0.12
CA VAL A 218 10.75 -12.66 0.23
C VAL A 218 10.24 -14.11 0.11
N PRO A 219 9.05 -14.51 0.61
CA PRO A 219 8.61 -15.91 0.54
C PRO A 219 8.40 -16.41 -0.90
N TYR A 220 8.09 -15.51 -1.83
CA TYR A 220 7.73 -15.86 -3.19
C TYR A 220 8.97 -15.95 -4.10
N GLN A 221 9.23 -17.13 -4.67
CA GLN A 221 10.40 -17.34 -5.55
C GLN A 221 10.26 -16.73 -6.94
N ARG A 222 9.03 -16.66 -7.44
CA ARG A 222 8.68 -16.21 -8.79
C ARG A 222 7.60 -15.14 -8.71
N ILE A 223 7.61 -14.25 -9.70
CA ILE A 223 6.65 -13.16 -9.83
C ILE A 223 6.00 -13.26 -11.19
N LEU A 224 4.67 -13.14 -11.23
CA LEU A 224 3.92 -12.99 -12.46
C LEU A 224 3.79 -11.50 -12.79
N LYS A 225 4.39 -11.09 -13.91
CA LYS A 225 4.33 -9.71 -14.39
C LYS A 225 3.34 -9.62 -15.53
N VAL A 226 2.30 -8.82 -15.33
CA VAL A 226 1.27 -8.56 -16.33
C VAL A 226 1.40 -7.11 -16.77
N THR A 227 1.57 -6.90 -18.08
CA THR A 227 1.61 -5.57 -18.70
C THR A 227 0.39 -5.43 -19.59
N THR A 228 -0.38 -4.38 -19.39
CA THR A 228 -1.56 -4.07 -20.20
C THR A 228 -1.23 -3.12 -21.35
N PHE A 229 -2.12 -2.99 -22.33
CA PHE A 229 -2.01 -1.99 -23.40
C PHE A 229 -2.03 -0.54 -22.89
N SER A 230 -2.69 -0.30 -21.74
CA SER A 230 -2.65 1.00 -21.04
C SER A 230 -1.31 1.33 -20.36
N ASN A 231 -0.27 0.52 -20.57
CA ASN A 231 1.03 0.58 -19.89
C ASN A 231 0.97 0.35 -18.37
N MET A 232 -0.16 -0.08 -17.81
CA MET A 232 -0.22 -0.53 -16.44
C MET A 232 0.60 -1.82 -16.29
N LYS A 233 1.60 -1.77 -15.40
CA LYS A 233 2.42 -2.92 -15.00
C LYS A 233 1.93 -3.44 -13.66
N LEU A 234 1.81 -4.75 -13.57
CA LEU A 234 1.29 -5.46 -12.42
C LEU A 234 2.28 -6.55 -12.02
N TRP A 235 2.67 -6.60 -10.75
CA TRP A 235 3.43 -7.73 -10.21
C TRP A 235 2.55 -8.52 -9.23
N ILE A 236 2.36 -9.79 -9.54
CA ILE A 236 1.58 -10.76 -8.78
C ILE A 236 2.57 -11.72 -8.13
N TYR A 237 2.71 -11.63 -6.81
CA TYR A 237 3.55 -12.54 -6.02
C TYR A 237 2.70 -13.73 -5.55
N THR A 238 3.00 -14.91 -6.07
CA THR A 238 2.27 -16.16 -5.81
C THR A 238 3.25 -17.32 -5.83
N GLU A 239 2.93 -18.40 -5.10
CA GLU A 239 3.74 -19.61 -5.08
C GLU A 239 3.74 -20.33 -6.43
N LYS A 240 2.63 -20.20 -7.18
CA LYS A 240 2.39 -20.94 -8.43
C LYS A 240 1.87 -20.02 -9.54
N PRO A 241 2.71 -19.17 -10.13
CA PRO A 241 2.30 -18.26 -11.20
C PRO A 241 1.81 -18.99 -12.46
N GLU A 242 2.24 -20.23 -12.67
CA GLU A 242 1.86 -21.08 -13.79
C GLU A 242 0.36 -21.44 -13.78
N GLU A 243 -0.22 -21.63 -12.59
CA GLU A 243 -1.66 -21.94 -12.47
C GLU A 243 -2.53 -20.76 -12.91
N ILE A 244 -2.09 -19.51 -12.67
CA ILE A 244 -2.79 -18.30 -13.13
C ILE A 244 -2.70 -18.18 -14.66
N ILE A 245 -1.53 -18.45 -15.24
CA ILE A 245 -1.35 -18.45 -16.69
C ILE A 245 -2.20 -19.53 -17.35
N ALA A 246 -2.25 -20.73 -16.77
CA ALA A 246 -3.06 -21.84 -17.30
C ALA A 246 -4.54 -21.46 -17.36
N ILE A 247 -5.08 -20.82 -16.32
CA ILE A 247 -6.47 -20.34 -16.31
C ILE A 247 -6.72 -19.33 -17.43
N LEU A 248 -5.78 -18.39 -17.66
CA LEU A 248 -5.91 -17.38 -18.71
C LEU A 248 -5.77 -17.96 -20.13
N ARG A 249 -5.06 -19.09 -20.28
CA ARG A 249 -4.85 -19.77 -21.57
C ARG A 249 -5.92 -20.79 -21.92
N ASN A 250 -6.56 -21.44 -20.94
CA ASN A 250 -7.51 -22.55 -21.13
C ASN A 250 -8.90 -22.14 -21.67
N GLU A 251 -8.95 -21.18 -22.59
CA GLU A 251 -10.16 -20.81 -23.33
C GLU A 251 -10.29 -21.57 -24.67
N LYS A 252 -9.43 -22.55 -24.91
CA LYS A 252 -9.46 -23.37 -26.13
C LYS A 252 -9.29 -24.85 -25.81
N GLU A 253 -10.40 -25.48 -25.44
CA GLU A 253 -10.93 -26.62 -26.19
C GLU A 253 -12.37 -26.28 -26.59
#